data_AF-A0A9W8Y4R5-F1
#
_entry.id   AF-A0A9W8Y4R5-F1
#
_cell.length_a   1.000
_cell.length_b   1.000
_cell.length_c   1.000
_cell.angle_alpha   90.00
_cell.angle_beta   90.00
_cell.angle_gamma   90.00
#
_symmetry.space_group_name_H-M   'P 1'
#
loop_
_entity.id
_entity.type
_entity.pdbx_description
1 polymer ?
#
loop_
_entity_poly.entity_id
_entity_poly.type
_entity_poly.pdbx_seq_one_letter_code
_entity_poly.pdbx_strand_id
1 'polypeptide(L)'
;MALAPIAQMDLNSAARFAMEGKWCETLKQSRDSEGSVASSDPSNDTNTLVELWSDADVPKPGGDDPDVQFYHGLPYIQLSDEYNKRLCWSNNPIDLKLPTYFNPNQELSLAKDFNVQGLCPVLTEKDDCEVFILRDAKCRYYLWDEWDGHLLRFQKKWVEGFPSKEKMIMNLICNLTWAQQDTDVISCDREED
;
A
#
# COMPACT_ATOMS: atom_id res chain seq x y z
N MET A 1 -10.15 -26.85 -41.81
CA MET A 1 -10.59 -26.00 -40.69
C MET A 1 -9.33 -25.53 -39.98
N ALA A 2 -8.95 -24.27 -40.17
CA ALA A 2 -7.76 -23.69 -39.57
C ALA A 2 -8.18 -22.86 -38.35
N LEU A 3 -7.58 -23.15 -37.19
CA LEU A 3 -7.70 -22.36 -35.98
C LEU A 3 -6.84 -21.09 -36.14
N ALA A 4 -7.43 -19.92 -35.88
CA ALA A 4 -6.71 -18.66 -35.86
C ALA A 4 -5.85 -18.53 -34.57
N PRO A 5 -4.68 -17.86 -34.62
CA PRO A 5 -3.80 -17.73 -33.47
C PRO A 5 -4.29 -16.66 -32.49
N ILE A 6 -4.22 -16.97 -31.20
CA ILE A 6 -4.44 -16.04 -30.09
C ILE A 6 -3.29 -15.01 -30.11
N ALA A 7 -3.63 -13.74 -30.27
CA ALA A 7 -2.66 -12.65 -30.28
C ALA A 7 -1.98 -12.52 -28.91
N GLN A 8 -0.66 -12.66 -28.88
CA GLN A 8 0.18 -12.14 -27.80
C GLN A 8 0.00 -10.63 -27.75
N MET A 9 -0.67 -10.13 -26.73
CA MET A 9 -0.64 -8.70 -26.40
C MET A 9 0.77 -8.35 -25.94
N ASP A 10 1.43 -7.52 -26.75
CA ASP A 10 2.75 -6.96 -26.49
C ASP A 10 2.68 -6.04 -25.27
N LEU A 11 3.31 -6.48 -24.17
CA LEU A 11 3.44 -5.77 -22.89
C LEU A 11 4.04 -4.36 -23.05
N ASN A 12 4.69 -4.04 -24.19
CA ASN A 12 5.24 -2.72 -24.46
C ASN A 12 4.23 -1.68 -24.96
N SER A 13 3.03 -2.09 -25.38
CA SER A 13 2.00 -1.17 -25.88
C SER A 13 1.11 -0.59 -24.78
N ALA A 14 0.85 -1.34 -23.71
CA ALA A 14 0.07 -0.86 -22.57
C ALA A 14 0.79 0.25 -21.78
N ALA A 15 2.13 0.17 -21.70
CA ALA A 15 2.95 1.16 -21.00
C ALA A 15 2.97 2.54 -21.68
N ARG A 16 2.60 2.64 -22.96
CA ARG A 16 2.61 3.92 -23.71
C ARG A 16 1.32 4.72 -23.57
N PHE A 17 0.19 4.10 -23.20
CA PHE A 17 -1.07 4.83 -23.01
C PHE A 17 -1.30 5.32 -21.57
N ALA A 18 -0.55 4.80 -20.59
CA ALA A 18 -0.71 5.19 -19.19
C ALA A 18 0.11 6.42 -18.75
N MET A 19 0.88 7.06 -19.65
CA MET A 19 1.75 8.20 -19.32
C MET A 19 1.14 9.59 -19.53
N GLU A 20 -0.12 9.70 -19.94
CA GLU A 20 -0.81 10.99 -19.97
C GLU A 20 -1.71 11.09 -18.74
N GLY A 21 -1.38 12.05 -17.85
CA GLY A 21 -1.96 12.24 -16.51
C GLY A 21 -3.45 12.56 -16.45
N LYS A 22 -4.30 11.67 -16.96
CA LYS A 22 -5.76 11.73 -16.90
C LYS A 22 -6.37 10.87 -15.79
N TRP A 23 -5.56 10.04 -15.12
CA TRP A 23 -6.05 9.14 -14.07
C TRP A 23 -6.60 9.91 -12.87
N CYS A 24 -6.00 11.05 -12.50
CA CYS A 24 -6.49 11.90 -11.40
C CYS A 24 -7.81 12.63 -11.68
N GLU A 25 -8.32 12.67 -12.91
CA GLU A 25 -9.58 13.38 -13.24
C GLU A 25 -10.81 12.47 -13.24
N THR A 26 -10.64 11.17 -13.51
CA THR A 26 -11.78 10.26 -13.64
C THR A 26 -12.43 9.94 -12.28
N LEU A 27 -11.68 10.03 -11.18
CA LEU A 27 -12.20 9.91 -9.81
C LEU A 27 -12.76 11.24 -9.25
N LYS A 28 -12.47 12.38 -9.90
CA LYS A 28 -12.98 13.70 -9.46
C LYS A 28 -14.42 13.96 -9.91
N GLN A 29 -14.88 13.39 -11.03
CA GLN A 29 -16.20 13.69 -11.58
C GLN A 29 -17.39 13.13 -10.77
N SER A 30 -17.16 12.27 -9.78
CA SER A 30 -18.22 11.86 -8.83
C SER A 30 -18.26 12.69 -7.55
N ARG A 31 -17.39 13.70 -7.39
CA ARG A 31 -17.10 14.36 -6.10
C ARG A 31 -17.67 15.79 -5.96
N ASP A 32 -18.16 16.40 -7.04
CA ASP A 32 -18.76 17.75 -6.98
C ASP A 32 -20.28 17.70 -6.82
N SER A 33 -20.73 17.27 -5.65
CA SER A 33 -22.04 17.68 -5.12
C SER A 33 -21.95 17.70 -3.61
N GLU A 34 -22.25 18.89 -3.08
CA GLU A 34 -22.49 19.22 -1.67
C GLU A 34 -21.32 19.86 -0.87
N GLY A 35 -21.49 21.16 -0.59
CA GLY A 35 -21.43 21.61 0.80
C GLY A 35 -20.19 22.36 1.25
N SER A 36 -20.08 23.64 0.87
CA SER A 36 -19.20 24.64 1.48
C SER A 36 -19.64 25.00 2.91
N VAL A 37 -18.73 24.93 3.90
CA VAL A 37 -18.66 25.91 5.02
C VAL A 37 -17.26 25.94 5.66
N ALA A 38 -16.89 27.12 6.15
CA ALA A 38 -15.55 27.50 6.60
C ALA A 38 -15.32 27.42 8.12
N SER A 39 -14.03 27.40 8.49
CA SER A 39 -13.35 28.24 9.50
C SER A 39 -12.83 27.62 10.82
N SER A 40 -11.54 27.95 11.05
CA SER A 40 -10.87 28.35 12.30
C SER A 40 -10.27 27.31 13.26
N ASP A 41 -8.94 27.27 13.21
CA ASP A 41 -7.96 27.05 14.31
C ASP A 41 -8.33 27.79 15.62
N PRO A 42 -7.89 27.35 16.84
CA PRO A 42 -6.44 27.19 17.12
C PRO A 42 -5.97 26.15 18.18
N SER A 43 -4.67 25.85 18.08
CA SER A 43 -3.69 25.63 19.15
C SER A 43 -3.98 24.58 20.23
N ASN A 44 -3.20 23.49 20.26
CA ASN A 44 -2.78 22.91 21.54
C ASN A 44 -1.43 22.20 21.46
N ASP A 45 -0.68 22.36 22.54
CA ASP A 45 0.69 21.93 22.79
C ASP A 45 0.92 20.42 22.58
N THR A 46 1.98 20.05 21.84
CA THR A 46 2.55 18.68 21.91
C THR A 46 3.89 18.69 22.62
N ASN A 47 3.72 18.48 23.92
CA ASN A 47 4.64 18.02 24.92
C ASN A 47 5.43 16.77 24.45
N THR A 48 6.76 16.87 24.51
CA THR A 48 7.70 15.87 25.07
C THR A 48 7.34 14.39 24.95
N LEU A 49 7.89 13.67 23.96
CA LEU A 49 7.88 12.20 23.92
C LEU A 49 8.98 11.61 23.02
N VAL A 50 10.24 12.02 23.19
CA VAL A 50 11.36 11.58 22.31
C VAL A 50 12.43 10.71 23.01
N GLU A 51 12.27 10.28 24.26
CA GLU A 51 13.36 9.55 24.95
C GLU A 51 12.90 8.32 25.73
N LEU A 52 12.31 7.31 25.08
CA LEU A 52 12.02 6.05 25.79
C LEU A 52 11.93 4.76 24.94
N TRP A 53 12.63 4.69 23.80
CA TRP A 53 12.69 3.44 23.00
C TRP A 53 14.13 2.98 22.74
N SER A 54 14.84 2.70 23.82
CA SER A 54 16.00 1.81 23.80
C SER A 54 15.75 0.76 24.89
N ASP A 55 15.88 -0.51 24.56
CA ASP A 55 15.92 -1.66 25.48
C ASP A 55 14.58 -2.37 25.83
N ALA A 56 13.70 -2.57 24.85
CA ALA A 56 12.81 -3.72 24.88
C ALA A 56 13.23 -4.71 23.79
N ASP A 57 13.41 -5.98 24.17
CA ASP A 57 13.54 -7.14 23.27
C ASP A 57 12.31 -7.25 22.36
N VAL A 58 12.23 -6.39 21.35
CA VAL A 58 11.24 -6.50 20.28
C VAL A 58 11.62 -7.77 19.49
N PRO A 59 10.74 -8.79 19.43
CA PRO A 59 10.97 -9.92 18.55
C PRO A 59 11.11 -9.37 17.14
N LYS A 60 12.29 -9.50 16.54
CA LYS A 60 12.61 -9.04 15.19
C LYS A 60 11.55 -9.64 14.24
N PRO A 61 10.60 -8.86 13.70
CA PRO A 61 9.62 -9.42 12.80
C PRO A 61 10.34 -9.77 11.49
N GLY A 62 10.60 -11.05 11.25
CA GLY A 62 11.13 -11.54 9.97
C GLY A 62 12.60 -11.18 9.68
N GLY A 63 13.52 -11.51 10.58
CA GLY A 63 14.95 -11.15 10.49
C GLY A 63 15.75 -11.64 9.27
N ASP A 64 15.16 -12.42 8.36
CA ASP A 64 15.85 -13.01 7.20
C ASP A 64 15.31 -12.54 5.84
N ASP A 65 14.28 -11.67 5.81
CA ASP A 65 13.77 -11.12 4.54
C ASP A 65 14.62 -9.92 4.10
N PRO A 66 15.39 -10.05 3.00
CA PRO A 66 16.34 -9.01 2.59
C PRO A 66 15.65 -7.72 2.12
N ASP A 67 14.35 -7.76 1.80
CA ASP A 67 13.61 -6.59 1.35
C ASP A 67 13.03 -5.76 2.51
N VAL A 68 12.93 -6.34 3.71
CA VAL A 68 12.38 -5.66 4.89
C VAL A 68 13.45 -4.73 5.47
N GLN A 69 13.10 -3.46 5.59
CA GLN A 69 13.91 -2.42 6.20
C GLN A 69 13.18 -1.81 7.39
N PHE A 70 13.91 -1.07 8.21
CA PHE A 70 13.38 -0.50 9.44
C PHE A 70 13.57 1.01 9.48
N TYR A 71 12.51 1.74 9.80
CA TYR A 71 12.54 3.18 10.07
C TYR A 71 12.03 3.42 11.49
N HIS A 72 12.87 3.97 12.36
CA HIS A 72 12.62 4.08 13.81
C HIS A 72 12.15 2.76 14.46
N GLY A 73 12.73 1.63 14.02
CA GLY A 73 12.38 0.29 14.53
C GLY A 73 11.09 -0.31 13.94
N LEU A 74 10.41 0.38 13.02
CA LEU A 74 9.19 -0.10 12.37
C LEU A 74 9.48 -0.66 10.96
N PRO A 75 8.94 -1.84 10.62
CA PRO A 75 9.25 -2.52 9.36
C PRO A 75 8.49 -1.94 8.17
N TYR A 76 9.15 -1.91 7.01
CA TYR A 76 8.53 -1.61 5.71
C TYR A 76 9.32 -2.31 4.58
N ILE A 77 8.72 -2.45 3.40
CA ILE A 77 9.40 -3.04 2.24
C ILE A 77 10.07 -1.94 1.44
N GLN A 78 11.40 -1.92 1.38
CA GLN A 78 12.13 -0.90 0.63
C GLN A 78 12.19 -1.25 -0.87
N LEU A 79 11.82 -0.28 -1.71
CA LEU A 79 12.03 -0.31 -3.16
C LEU A 79 13.31 0.45 -3.53
N SER A 80 13.84 0.19 -4.71
CA SER A 80 15.02 0.92 -5.20
C SER A 80 14.71 2.41 -5.46
N ASP A 81 15.69 3.27 -5.23
CA ASP A 81 15.54 4.73 -5.39
C ASP A 81 15.14 5.17 -6.79
N GLU A 82 15.48 4.40 -7.82
CA GLU A 82 15.09 4.69 -9.21
C GLU A 82 13.56 4.63 -9.37
N TYR A 83 12.90 3.78 -8.59
CA TYR A 83 11.49 3.49 -8.70
C TYR A 83 10.61 4.59 -8.06
N ASN A 84 11.09 5.20 -6.98
CA ASN A 84 10.36 6.21 -6.19
C ASN A 84 10.10 7.54 -6.93
N LYS A 85 10.83 7.79 -8.03
CA LYS A 85 10.80 9.08 -8.75
C LYS A 85 9.75 9.17 -9.86
N ARG A 86 9.10 8.06 -10.24
CA ARG A 86 8.32 8.00 -11.49
C ARG A 86 6.80 7.90 -11.30
N LEU A 87 6.31 7.95 -10.06
CA LEU A 87 4.93 7.54 -9.74
C LEU A 87 4.26 8.50 -8.74
N CYS A 88 2.93 8.54 -8.79
CA CYS A 88 2.04 9.12 -7.77
C CYS A 88 2.05 8.33 -6.44
N TRP A 89 2.97 7.38 -6.29
CA TRP A 89 3.14 6.52 -5.12
C TRP A 89 4.47 6.84 -4.42
N SER A 90 4.49 6.68 -3.10
CA SER A 90 5.66 6.88 -2.24
C SER A 90 6.05 5.61 -1.49
N ASN A 91 7.35 5.31 -1.49
CA ASN A 91 7.99 4.31 -0.63
C ASN A 91 8.78 4.99 0.51
N ASN A 92 8.71 6.32 0.63
CA ASN A 92 9.41 7.03 1.69
C ASN A 92 8.78 6.63 3.04
N PRO A 93 9.57 6.09 4.00
CA PRO A 93 9.01 5.62 5.26
C PRO A 93 8.30 6.70 6.09
N ILE A 94 8.59 7.97 5.85
CA ILE A 94 7.88 9.12 6.45
C ILE A 94 6.41 9.16 5.99
N ASP A 95 6.15 8.80 4.74
CA ASP A 95 4.82 8.88 4.13
C ASP A 95 3.98 7.62 4.44
N LEU A 96 4.61 6.48 4.76
CA LEU A 96 3.95 5.18 4.96
C LEU A 96 3.13 5.06 6.26
N LYS A 97 2.94 6.14 7.01
CA LYS A 97 2.18 6.18 8.29
C LYS A 97 2.55 5.03 9.25
N LEU A 98 3.83 4.65 9.29
CA LEU A 98 4.31 3.48 10.05
C LEU A 98 3.87 3.49 11.52
N PRO A 99 4.00 4.60 12.27
CA PRO A 99 3.61 4.62 13.69
C PRO A 99 2.11 4.57 13.93
N THR A 100 1.29 4.82 12.90
CA THR A 100 -0.18 4.87 13.00
C THR A 100 -0.80 3.50 12.78
N TYR A 101 -0.34 2.76 11.76
CA TYR A 101 -1.02 1.54 11.31
C TYR A 101 -0.18 0.27 11.42
N PHE A 102 1.14 0.41 11.39
CA PHE A 102 2.08 -0.71 11.25
C PHE A 102 2.98 -0.89 12.47
N ASN A 103 2.64 -0.27 13.59
CA ASN A 103 3.37 -0.46 14.84
C ASN A 103 2.94 -1.77 15.52
N PRO A 104 3.81 -2.80 15.59
CA PRO A 104 3.44 -4.09 16.18
C PRO A 104 3.14 -4.01 17.69
N ASN A 105 3.64 -2.97 18.35
CA ASN A 105 3.47 -2.77 19.79
C ASN A 105 2.15 -2.06 20.14
N GLN A 106 1.45 -1.48 19.17
CA GLN A 106 0.12 -0.90 19.40
C GLN A 106 -0.94 -1.99 19.47
N GLU A 107 -1.93 -1.81 20.35
CA GLU A 107 -3.08 -2.72 20.46
C GLU A 107 -3.88 -2.72 19.15
N LEU A 108 -4.07 -1.55 18.56
CA LEU A 108 -4.71 -1.34 17.27
C LEU A 108 -3.62 -1.24 16.19
N SER A 109 -3.48 -2.28 15.38
CA SER A 109 -2.56 -2.29 14.24
C SER A 109 -3.17 -3.14 13.13
N LEU A 110 -2.95 -2.78 11.87
CA LEU A 110 -3.57 -3.50 10.73
C LEU A 110 -3.26 -4.99 10.72
N ALA A 111 -2.02 -5.36 11.09
CA ALA A 111 -1.61 -6.76 11.17
C ALA A 111 -2.44 -7.55 12.20
N LYS A 112 -2.82 -6.93 13.32
CA LYS A 112 -3.66 -7.54 14.36
C LYS A 112 -5.13 -7.52 13.95
N ASP A 113 -5.61 -6.37 13.48
CA ASP A 113 -7.01 -6.15 13.08
C ASP A 113 -7.45 -7.14 12.00
N PHE A 114 -6.59 -7.47 11.03
CA PHE A 114 -6.88 -8.44 9.97
C PHE A 114 -6.24 -9.82 10.19
N ASN A 115 -5.57 -10.01 11.33
CA ASN A 115 -4.86 -11.25 11.66
C ASN A 115 -3.91 -11.71 10.52
N VAL A 116 -3.19 -10.74 9.93
CA VAL A 116 -2.19 -10.95 8.88
C VAL A 116 -0.80 -10.72 9.45
N GLN A 117 -0.10 -11.83 9.71
CA GLN A 117 1.22 -11.80 10.30
C GLN A 117 2.26 -11.11 9.38
N GLY A 118 3.01 -10.17 9.96
CA GLY A 118 4.11 -9.49 9.29
C GLY A 118 3.66 -8.57 8.15
N LEU A 119 2.42 -8.08 8.21
CA LEU A 119 1.91 -7.10 7.25
C LEU A 119 2.72 -5.81 7.34
N CYS A 120 3.40 -5.46 6.24
CA CYS A 120 4.27 -4.30 6.13
C CYS A 120 3.84 -3.46 4.92
N PRO A 121 3.95 -2.13 5.00
CA PRO A 121 3.67 -1.27 3.86
C PRO A 121 4.80 -1.31 2.85
N VAL A 122 4.42 -1.28 1.57
CA VAL A 122 5.32 -1.17 0.42
C VAL A 122 5.19 0.22 -0.18
N LEU A 123 3.97 0.68 -0.46
CA LEU A 123 3.73 1.99 -1.04
C LEU A 123 2.45 2.61 -0.47
N THR A 124 2.41 3.93 -0.47
CA THR A 124 1.20 4.75 -0.28
C THR A 124 1.03 5.69 -1.46
N GLU A 125 -0.19 6.09 -1.79
CA GLU A 125 -0.42 7.21 -2.71
C GLU A 125 0.08 8.54 -2.10
N LYS A 126 0.66 9.44 -2.90
CA LYS A 126 1.33 10.68 -2.46
C LYS A 126 0.38 11.83 -2.14
N ASP A 127 -0.69 11.96 -2.92
CA ASP A 127 -1.53 13.17 -2.92
C ASP A 127 -2.83 12.99 -2.13
N ASP A 128 -3.26 11.76 -1.92
CA ASP A 128 -4.44 11.36 -1.15
C ASP A 128 -4.02 10.10 -0.35
N CYS A 129 -3.24 10.26 0.74
CA CYS A 129 -2.53 9.19 1.50
C CYS A 129 -3.44 8.11 2.14
N GLU A 130 -4.29 7.49 1.34
CA GLU A 130 -5.49 6.77 1.74
C GLU A 130 -5.48 5.36 1.15
N VAL A 131 -4.63 5.09 0.15
CA VAL A 131 -4.48 3.76 -0.43
C VAL A 131 -3.04 3.26 -0.28
N PHE A 132 -2.92 2.03 0.20
CA PHE A 132 -1.67 1.38 0.49
C PHE A 132 -1.53 0.05 -0.26
N ILE A 133 -0.34 -0.20 -0.80
CA ILE A 133 0.07 -1.55 -1.21
C ILE A 133 0.89 -2.15 -0.08
N LEU A 134 0.47 -3.31 0.42
CA LEU A 134 1.06 -4.00 1.56
C LEU A 134 1.61 -5.38 1.15
N ARG A 135 2.53 -5.91 1.96
CA ARG A 135 3.07 -7.27 1.82
C ARG A 135 3.10 -7.96 3.18
N ASP A 136 2.71 -9.23 3.24
CA ASP A 136 2.84 -10.03 4.47
C ASP A 136 4.11 -10.88 4.52
N ALA A 137 4.32 -11.59 5.64
CA ALA A 137 5.45 -12.50 5.82
C ALA A 137 5.45 -13.72 4.89
N LYS A 138 4.35 -13.98 4.16
CA LYS A 138 4.22 -15.05 3.16
C LYS A 138 4.39 -14.52 1.73
N CYS A 139 4.87 -13.29 1.58
CA CYS A 139 5.04 -12.60 0.31
C CYS A 139 3.74 -12.45 -0.51
N ARG A 140 2.58 -12.42 0.17
CA ARG A 140 1.29 -12.07 -0.46
C ARG A 140 1.13 -10.56 -0.42
N TYR A 141 0.52 -10.00 -1.48
CA TYR A 141 0.30 -8.57 -1.61
C TYR A 141 -1.16 -8.22 -1.40
N TYR A 142 -1.37 -7.04 -0.83
CA TYR A 142 -2.68 -6.53 -0.48
C TYR A 142 -2.81 -5.07 -0.92
N LEU A 143 -4.05 -4.66 -1.18
CA LEU A 143 -4.49 -3.30 -1.27
C LEU A 143 -5.27 -3.00 0.01
N TRP A 144 -4.94 -1.91 0.68
CA TRP A 144 -5.70 -1.42 1.81
C TRP A 144 -6.10 0.01 1.55
N ASP A 145 -7.38 0.30 1.72
CA ASP A 145 -7.94 1.64 1.63
C ASP A 145 -8.36 2.09 3.03
N GLU A 146 -7.83 3.23 3.46
CA GLU A 146 -8.02 3.82 4.78
C GLU A 146 -9.45 4.34 4.98
N TRP A 147 -10.14 4.76 3.91
CA TRP A 147 -11.49 5.30 4.01
C TRP A 147 -12.54 4.22 4.26
N ASP A 148 -12.49 3.16 3.46
CA ASP A 148 -13.46 2.07 3.59
C ASP A 148 -12.99 0.99 4.57
N GLY A 149 -11.71 1.03 4.95
CA GLY A 149 -11.09 0.12 5.88
C GLY A 149 -10.90 -1.29 5.33
N HIS A 150 -11.17 -1.55 4.04
CA HIS A 150 -11.11 -2.91 3.50
C HIS A 150 -9.67 -3.31 3.16
N LEU A 151 -9.30 -4.51 3.61
CA LEU A 151 -8.07 -5.17 3.17
C LEU A 151 -8.40 -6.17 2.06
N LEU A 152 -7.86 -5.92 0.87
CA LEU A 152 -8.09 -6.71 -0.33
C LEU A 152 -6.82 -7.44 -0.73
N ARG A 153 -6.85 -8.76 -0.87
CA ARG A 153 -5.71 -9.57 -1.29
C ARG A 153 -5.67 -9.72 -2.81
N PHE A 154 -4.55 -9.37 -3.43
CA PHE A 154 -4.34 -9.60 -4.86
C PHE A 154 -4.25 -11.09 -5.20
N GLN A 155 -4.92 -11.49 -6.28
CA GLN A 155 -4.81 -12.84 -6.82
C GLN A 155 -3.41 -13.11 -7.40
N LYS A 156 -2.99 -14.38 -7.37
CA LYS A 156 -1.68 -14.85 -7.85
C LYS A 156 -1.30 -14.33 -9.23
N LYS A 157 -2.28 -14.26 -10.15
CA LYS A 157 -2.06 -13.81 -11.54
C LYS A 157 -1.51 -12.38 -11.66
N TRP A 158 -1.72 -11.55 -10.64
CA TRP A 158 -1.22 -10.17 -10.60
C TRP A 158 0.18 -10.02 -10.02
N VAL A 159 0.64 -11.03 -9.27
CA VAL A 159 1.84 -10.94 -8.42
C VAL A 159 2.92 -11.98 -8.73
N GLU A 160 2.58 -13.08 -9.40
CA GLU A 160 3.53 -14.14 -9.77
C GLU A 160 4.13 -13.93 -11.18
N GLY A 161 5.33 -14.46 -11.42
CA GLY A 161 5.98 -14.47 -12.75
C GLY A 161 6.82 -13.23 -13.07
N PHE A 162 7.02 -12.31 -12.12
CA PHE A 162 7.84 -11.12 -12.31
C PHE A 162 9.30 -11.33 -11.89
N PRO A 163 10.26 -10.73 -12.60
CA PRO A 163 11.68 -10.91 -12.34
C PRO A 163 12.19 -10.16 -11.10
N SER A 164 11.43 -9.19 -10.59
CA SER A 164 11.73 -8.44 -9.37
C SER A 164 10.46 -7.92 -8.71
N LYS A 165 10.55 -7.57 -7.42
CA LYS A 165 9.42 -6.95 -6.69
C LYS A 165 9.01 -5.62 -7.30
N GLU A 166 9.97 -4.81 -7.78
CA GLU A 166 9.69 -3.51 -8.38
C GLU A 166 8.90 -3.67 -9.69
N LYS A 167 9.23 -4.68 -10.52
CA LYS A 167 8.45 -4.97 -11.73
C LYS A 167 7.05 -5.47 -11.42
N MET A 168 6.90 -6.26 -10.36
CA MET A 168 5.59 -6.71 -9.87
C MET A 168 4.75 -5.54 -9.34
N ILE A 169 5.34 -4.67 -8.51
CA ILE A 169 4.68 -3.45 -8.01
C ILE A 169 4.27 -2.55 -9.19
N MET A 170 5.09 -2.44 -10.24
CA MET A 170 4.74 -1.67 -11.44
C MET A 170 3.53 -2.27 -12.14
N ASN A 171 3.47 -3.59 -12.25
CA ASN A 171 2.32 -4.27 -12.80
C ASN A 171 1.05 -3.97 -11.99
N LEU A 172 1.11 -4.02 -10.65
CA LEU A 172 -0.03 -3.68 -9.80
C LEU A 172 -0.47 -2.24 -10.01
N ILE A 173 0.45 -1.27 -9.98
CA ILE A 173 0.11 0.15 -10.14
C ILE A 173 -0.47 0.44 -11.53
N CYS A 174 0.16 -0.08 -12.59
CA CYS A 174 -0.33 0.14 -13.96
C CYS A 174 -1.68 -0.51 -14.24
N ASN A 175 -2.06 -1.54 -13.48
CA ASN A 175 -3.30 -2.30 -13.67
C ASN A 175 -4.23 -2.23 -12.46
N LEU A 176 -4.06 -1.25 -11.57
CA LEU A 176 -4.64 -1.28 -10.23
C LEU A 176 -6.16 -1.43 -10.26
N THR A 177 -6.85 -0.71 -11.15
CA THR A 177 -8.30 -0.80 -11.33
C THR A 177 -8.77 -2.22 -11.67
N TRP A 178 -8.06 -2.93 -12.54
CA TRP A 178 -8.41 -4.31 -12.90
C TRP A 178 -7.98 -5.30 -11.83
N ALA A 179 -6.83 -5.05 -11.19
CA ALA A 179 -6.33 -5.89 -10.11
C ALA A 179 -7.25 -5.85 -8.90
N GLN A 180 -7.74 -4.67 -8.53
CA GLN A 180 -8.67 -4.45 -7.41
C GLN A 180 -10.00 -5.19 -7.59
N GLN A 181 -10.57 -5.19 -8.81
CA GLN A 181 -11.79 -5.93 -9.13
C GLN A 181 -11.64 -7.46 -9.01
N ASP A 182 -10.41 -7.95 -8.98
CA ASP A 182 -10.05 -9.35 -8.89
C ASP A 182 -9.21 -9.60 -7.62
N THR A 183 -9.76 -9.20 -6.48
CA THR A 183 -9.18 -9.39 -5.15
C THR A 183 -10.08 -10.26 -4.27
N ASP A 184 -9.48 -10.86 -3.24
CA ASP A 184 -10.23 -11.48 -2.15
C ASP A 184 -10.34 -10.50 -0.98
N VAL A 185 -11.56 -10.26 -0.48
CA VAL A 185 -11.77 -9.46 0.74
C VAL A 185 -11.26 -10.25 1.96
N ILE A 186 -10.46 -9.59 2.80
CA ILE A 186 -9.99 -10.12 4.07
C ILE A 186 -10.84 -9.52 5.19
N SER A 187 -11.42 -10.36 6.04
CA SER A 187 -12.24 -9.93 7.17
C SER A 187 -11.40 -9.27 8.25
N CYS A 188 -11.93 -8.19 8.82
CA CYS A 188 -11.42 -7.62 10.06
C CYS A 188 -11.93 -8.48 11.24
N ASP A 189 -11.02 -8.88 12.13
CA ASP A 189 -11.31 -9.69 13.32
C ASP A 189 -11.80 -8.84 14.51
N ARG A 190 -11.99 -7.51 14.33
CA ARG A 190 -12.62 -6.67 15.36
C ARG A 190 -14.07 -7.11 15.54
N GLU A 191 -14.38 -7.64 16.71
CA GLU A 191 -15.75 -7.75 17.19
C GLU A 191 -16.33 -6.32 17.24
N GLU A 192 -17.42 -6.08 16.51
CA GLU A 192 -18.20 -4.85 16.66
C GLU A 192 -18.85 -4.89 18.05
N ASP A 193 -18.26 -4.17 19.02
CA ASP A 193 -18.82 -3.93 20.35
C ASP A 193 -20.07 -3.02 20.31
#